data_AF-A0A938BII3-F1
#
_entry.id   AF-A0A938BII3-F1
#
_cell.length_a   1.000
_cell.length_b   1.000
_cell.length_c   1.000
_cell.angle_alpha   90.00
_cell.angle_beta   90.00
_cell.angle_gamma   90.00
#
_symmetry.space_group_name_H-M   'P 1'
#
loop_
_entity.id
_entity.type
_entity.pdbx_description
1 polymer ?
#
loop_
_entity_poly.entity_id
_entity_poly.type
_entity_poly.pdbx_seq_one_letter_code
_entity_poly.pdbx_strand_id
1 'polypeptide(L)' 'MLCRAGLILPAHLTLPENPADPSPDKRASGTPAETEAASEERDRLLHALEKAKWNRRQAAKDLGIPYATLRYKMQQMGL' A
#
# COMPACT_ATOMS: atom_id res chain seq x y z
N MET A 1 -44.38 -7.70 6.44
CA MET A 1 -43.59 -6.59 7.02
C MET A 1 -43.01 -7.03 8.36
N LEU A 2 -41.69 -7.26 8.46
CA LEU A 2 -40.85 -6.90 9.63
C LEU A 2 -39.35 -7.16 9.35
N CYS A 3 -38.77 -6.54 8.33
CA CYS A 3 -37.31 -6.41 8.23
C CYS A 3 -36.90 -5.20 9.08
N ARG A 4 -36.88 -5.38 10.41
CA ARG A 4 -36.57 -4.30 11.37
C ARG A 4 -35.12 -4.45 11.83
N ALA A 5 -34.24 -3.76 11.11
CA ALA A 5 -32.83 -3.48 11.43
C ALA A 5 -31.91 -4.71 11.53
N GLY A 6 -31.49 -5.23 10.37
CA GLY A 6 -30.34 -6.14 10.26
C GLY A 6 -29.01 -5.42 10.48
N LEU A 7 -28.74 -5.02 11.73
CA LEU A 7 -27.43 -4.51 12.10
C LEU A 7 -26.49 -5.70 12.31
N ILE A 8 -25.49 -5.82 11.44
CA ILE A 8 -24.41 -6.79 11.60
C ILE A 8 -23.45 -6.22 12.64
N LEU A 9 -23.38 -6.84 13.82
CA LEU A 9 -22.40 -6.48 14.85
C LEU A 9 -21.03 -7.12 14.52
N PRO A 10 -19.92 -6.50 14.94
CA PRO A 10 -18.58 -7.06 14.73
C PRO A 10 -18.41 -8.45 15.37
N ALA A 11 -19.14 -8.77 16.43
CA ALA A 11 -19.16 -10.11 17.01
C ALA A 11 -19.83 -11.18 16.14
N HIS A 12 -20.68 -10.79 15.18
CA HIS A 12 -21.26 -11.71 14.18
C HIS A 12 -20.28 -12.02 13.04
N LEU A 13 -19.23 -11.21 12.91
CA LEU A 13 -18.12 -11.47 12.01
C LEU A 13 -17.14 -12.39 12.76
N THR A 14 -17.40 -13.70 12.72
CA THR A 14 -16.46 -14.73 13.18
C THR A 14 -15.28 -14.85 12.21
N LEU A 15 -14.57 -13.75 11.97
CA LEU A 15 -13.32 -13.77 11.22
C LEU A 15 -12.20 -14.28 12.14
N PRO A 16 -11.29 -15.13 11.63
CA PRO A 16 -10.00 -15.32 12.30
C PRO A 16 -9.33 -13.95 12.42
N GLU A 17 -8.76 -13.65 13.58
CA GLU A 17 -7.98 -12.43 13.81
C GLU A 17 -6.81 -12.45 12.83
N ASN A 18 -6.99 -11.81 11.67
CA ASN A 18 -6.00 -11.81 10.60
C ASN A 18 -4.93 -10.78 10.97
N PRO A 19 -3.70 -11.19 11.32
CA PRO A 19 -2.62 -10.26 11.51
C PRO A 19 -2.22 -9.72 10.13
N ALA A 20 -2.49 -8.43 9.90
CA ALA A 20 -2.03 -7.65 8.75
C ALA A 20 -2.54 -8.10 7.37
N ASP A 21 -3.72 -7.62 6.98
CA ASP A 21 -4.00 -7.35 5.57
C ASP A 21 -3.35 -6.01 5.16
N PRO A 22 -2.61 -5.94 4.04
CA PRO A 22 -2.14 -4.68 3.47
C PRO A 22 -3.28 -4.01 2.70
N SER A 23 -4.23 -3.40 3.40
CA SER A 23 -5.19 -2.48 2.76
C SER A 23 -4.54 -1.11 2.59
N PRO A 24 -4.51 -0.50 1.38
CA PRO A 24 -3.92 0.80 1.15
C PRO A 24 -4.94 1.90 1.49
N ASP A 25 -5.47 1.89 2.72
CA ASP A 25 -6.31 2.97 3.23
C ASP A 25 -5.47 3.89 4.11
N LYS A 26 -5.21 5.07 3.55
CA LYS A 26 -4.51 6.19 4.17
C LYS A 26 -5.19 6.56 5.49
N ARG A 27 -4.57 6.20 6.61
CA ARG A 27 -4.83 6.86 7.89
C ARG A 27 -3.61 7.69 8.26
N ALA A 28 -3.64 8.93 7.80
CA ALA A 28 -2.75 9.99 8.23
C ALA A 28 -2.74 10.05 9.76
N SER A 29 -1.72 9.43 10.34
CA SER A 29 -1.42 9.43 11.77
C SER A 29 0.03 9.89 11.84
N GLY A 30 0.25 11.18 11.53
CA GLY A 30 1.57 11.79 11.42
C GLY A 30 2.38 11.56 12.69
N THR A 31 3.16 10.49 12.68
CA THR A 31 4.10 10.08 13.71
C THR A 31 5.48 10.17 13.07
N PRO A 32 6.52 10.68 13.75
CA PRO A 32 7.84 10.87 13.14
C PRO A 32 8.44 9.60 12.48
N ALA A 33 8.04 8.40 12.92
CA ALA A 33 8.44 7.13 12.32
C ALA A 33 7.92 6.91 10.88
N GLU A 34 6.82 7.56 10.49
CA GLU A 34 6.21 7.40 9.16
C GLU A 34 7.03 8.10 8.07
N THR A 35 7.74 9.18 8.44
CA THR A 35 8.61 9.95 7.54
C THR A 35 9.87 9.19 7.15
N GLU A 36 10.46 8.45 8.10
CA GLU A 36 11.65 7.61 7.85
C GLU A 36 11.30 6.44 6.92
N ALA A 37 10.21 5.73 7.21
CA ALA A 37 9.73 4.64 6.36
C ALA A 37 9.37 5.10 4.93
N ALA A 38 8.81 6.31 4.79
CA ALA A 38 8.51 6.89 3.48
C ALA A 38 9.77 7.23 2.67
N SER A 39 10.84 7.67 3.36
CA SER A 39 12.12 8.01 2.73
C SER A 39 12.84 6.76 2.23
N GLU A 40 12.89 5.70 3.05
CA GLU A 40 13.45 4.41 2.64
C GLU A 40 12.70 3.80 1.45
N GLU A 41 11.36 3.89 1.44
CA GLU A 41 10.56 3.39 0.34
C GLU A 41 10.86 4.14 -0.97
N ARG A 42 11.01 5.46 -0.91
CA ARG A 42 11.40 6.29 -2.05
C ARG A 42 12.77 5.86 -2.59
N ASP A 43 13.75 5.66 -1.72
CA ASP A 43 15.10 5.26 -2.10
C ASP A 43 15.13 3.86 -2.73
N ARG A 44 14.36 2.91 -2.18
CA ARG A 44 14.19 1.57 -2.79
C ARG A 44 13.64 1.66 -4.21
N LEU A 45 12.63 2.50 -4.43
CA LEU A 45 12.04 2.70 -5.75
C LEU A 45 13.03 3.33 -6.74
N LEU A 46 13.74 4.37 -6.31
CA LEU A 46 14.73 5.06 -7.14
C LEU A 46 15.88 4.11 -7.52
N HIS A 47 16.42 3.37 -6.56
CA HIS A 47 17.48 2.40 -6.81
C HIS A 47 17.05 1.31 -7.81
N ALA A 48 15.83 0.80 -7.69
CA ALA A 48 15.29 -0.16 -8.66
C ALA A 48 15.11 0.45 -10.06
N LEU A 49 14.65 1.71 -10.14
CA LEU A 49 14.54 2.43 -11.42
C LEU A 49 15.91 2.64 -12.07
N GLU A 50 16.91 3.06 -11.30
CA GLU A 50 18.28 3.26 -11.79
C GLU A 50 18.91 1.94 -12.28
N LYS A 51 18.81 0.88 -11.47
CA LYS A 51 19.29 -0.46 -11.84
C LYS A 51 18.63 -0.99 -13.12
N ALA A 52 17.34 -0.70 -13.29
CA ALA A 52 16.58 -1.05 -14.48
C ALA A 52 16.79 -0.08 -15.66
N LYS A 53 17.72 0.89 -15.58
CA LYS A 53 17.92 1.95 -16.58
C LYS A 53 16.61 2.68 -16.93
N TRP A 54 15.83 3.01 -15.92
CA TRP A 54 14.51 3.64 -16.02
C TRP A 54 13.44 2.82 -16.77
N ASN A 55 13.69 1.53 -17.02
CA ASN A 55 12.67 0.63 -17.54
C ASN A 55 11.67 0.28 -16.43
N ARG A 56 10.60 1.06 -16.35
CA ARG A 56 9.54 0.94 -15.34
C ARG A 56 8.93 -0.46 -15.23
N ARG A 57 8.79 -1.20 -16.34
CA ARG A 57 8.26 -2.58 -16.29
C ARG A 57 9.27 -3.54 -15.66
N GLN A 58 10.56 -3.35 -15.93
CA GLN A 58 11.60 -4.16 -15.31
C GLN A 58 11.80 -3.80 -13.85
N ALA A 59 11.80 -2.52 -13.49
CA ALA A 59 11.88 -2.07 -12.10
C ALA A 59 10.72 -2.64 -11.25
N ALA A 60 9.50 -2.68 -11.78
CA ALA A 60 8.36 -3.30 -11.09
C ALA A 60 8.58 -4.80 -10.84
N LYS A 61 9.13 -5.51 -11.83
CA LYS A 61 9.49 -6.93 -11.70
C LYS A 61 10.59 -7.14 -10.66
N ASP A 62 11.62 -6.30 -10.68
CA ASP A 62 12.76 -6.37 -9.76
C ASP A 62 12.33 -6.08 -8.31
N LEU A 63 11.33 -5.22 -8.12
CA LEU A 63 10.69 -4.93 -6.83
C LEU A 63 9.64 -5.96 -6.42
N GLY A 64 9.24 -6.87 -7.31
CA GLY A 64 8.19 -7.87 -7.04
C GLY A 64 6.78 -7.28 -6.87
N ILE A 65 6.53 -6.07 -7.39
CA ILE A 65 5.24 -5.38 -7.25
C ILE A 65 4.51 -5.27 -8.59
N PRO A 66 3.16 -5.15 -8.60
CA PRO A 66 2.42 -4.84 -9.81
C PRO A 66 2.88 -3.52 -10.44
N TYR A 67 2.91 -3.46 -11.77
CA TYR A 67 3.29 -2.24 -12.52
C TYR A 67 2.40 -1.03 -12.15
N ALA A 68 1.11 -1.26 -11.91
CA ALA A 68 0.18 -0.20 -11.49
C ALA A 68 0.60 0.44 -10.15
N THR A 69 1.10 -0.37 -9.21
CA THR A 69 1.61 0.08 -7.91
C THR A 69 2.84 0.97 -8.08
N LEU A 70 3.81 0.54 -8.90
CA LEU A 70 4.99 1.36 -9.19
C LEU A 70 4.58 2.70 -9.81
N ARG A 71 3.69 2.67 -10.80
CA ARG A 71 3.19 3.88 -11.46
C ARG A 71 2.56 4.85 -10.46
N TYR A 72 1.71 4.35 -9.58
CA TYR A 72 1.06 5.18 -8.56
C TYR A 72 2.09 5.80 -7.61
N LYS A 73 3.06 5.02 -7.13
CA LYS A 73 4.13 5.52 -6.27
C LYS A 73 4.97 6.60 -6.96
N MET A 74 5.31 6.42 -8.24
CA MET A 74 5.99 7.46 -9.04
C MET A 74 5.17 8.76 -9.10
N GLN A 75 3.86 8.65 -9.34
CA GLN A 75 2.96 9.81 -9.38
C GLN A 75 2.87 10.52 -8.03
N GLN A 76 2.87 9.80 -6.91
CA GLN A 76 2.92 10.41 -5.56
C GLN A 76 4.25 11.15 -5.31
N MET A 77 5.34 10.72 -5.95
CA MET A 77 6.67 11.33 -5.81
C MET A 77 6.93 12.50 -6.77
N GLY A 78 6.01 12.77 -7.70
CA GLY A 78 6.13 13.82 -8.72
C GLY A 78 7.00 13.45 -9.93
N LEU A 79 7.17 12.16 -10.19
CA LEU A 79 7.93 11.60 -11.32
C LEU A 79 7.03 11.17 -12.49
#